data_AF-A0A9N8E959-F1
#
_entry.id   AF-A0A9N8E959-F1
#
_cell.length_a   1.000
_cell.length_b   1.000
_cell.length_c   1.000
_cell.angle_alpha   90.00
_cell.angle_beta   90.00
_cell.angle_gamma   90.00
#
_symmetry.space_group_name_H-M   'P 1'
#
loop_
_entity.id
_entity.type
_entity.pdbx_description
1 polymer ?
#
loop_
_entity_poly.entity_id
_entity_poly.type
_entity_poly.pdbx_seq_one_letter_code
_entity_poly.pdbx_strand_id
1 'polypeptide(L)'
;MMKTVALLASLVASASAFVPAAPQQSSASTALNAKADYVNDIGVTAPLGVFDPFAKLDKIDSTEFNRLRALELKHGRVAMLGVVGYLTTYAGVRLPGLEDVPCGWAAWEALPGDVSIQMGATWIFMEMANRDQTGGNAEFVGDFRNGYLDFGWDSQTAEWKTKKRTIELNQGRAAQMGVLGLMVHDAMGNVQDILP
;
A
#
# COMPACT_ATOMS: atom_id res chain seq x y z
N MET A 1 16.77 -41.85 68.67
CA MET A 1 17.50 -42.28 67.45
C MET A 1 17.27 -41.29 66.28
N MET A 2 17.52 -39.98 66.47
CA MET A 2 17.24 -38.93 65.45
C MET A 2 18.48 -38.13 65.05
N LYS A 3 19.70 -38.61 65.36
CA LYS A 3 20.96 -37.93 65.03
C LYS A 3 21.77 -38.62 63.91
N THR A 4 21.42 -39.85 63.55
CA THR A 4 22.14 -40.63 62.51
C THR A 4 21.57 -40.46 61.11
N VAL A 5 20.35 -39.92 60.96
CA VAL A 5 19.71 -39.74 59.64
C VAL A 5 20.17 -38.46 58.93
N ALA A 6 20.60 -37.43 59.68
CA ALA A 6 20.99 -36.14 59.10
C ALA A 6 22.34 -36.18 58.33
N LEU A 7 23.20 -37.16 58.62
CA LEU A 7 24.56 -37.23 58.04
C LEU A 7 24.60 -37.95 56.68
N LEU A 8 23.54 -38.70 56.33
CA LEU A 8 23.42 -39.38 55.03
C LEU A 8 22.78 -38.49 53.95
N ALA A 9 22.05 -37.43 54.34
CA ALA A 9 21.42 -36.50 53.41
C ALA A 9 22.40 -35.48 52.81
N SER A 10 23.53 -35.21 53.45
CA SER A 10 24.53 -34.23 52.98
C SER A 10 25.49 -34.78 51.93
N LEU A 11 25.59 -36.10 51.74
CA LEU A 11 26.50 -36.72 50.77
C LEU A 11 25.91 -36.86 49.35
N VAL A 12 24.59 -36.73 49.20
CA VAL A 12 23.92 -36.80 47.89
C VAL A 12 23.82 -35.42 47.21
N ALA A 13 24.01 -34.33 47.96
CA ALA A 13 23.93 -32.96 47.43
C ALA A 13 25.16 -32.53 46.60
N SER A 14 26.25 -33.28 46.62
CA SER A 14 27.52 -32.87 45.97
C SER A 14 27.68 -33.36 44.53
N ALA A 15 26.72 -34.09 43.96
CA ALA A 15 26.86 -34.73 42.65
C ALA A 15 26.21 -33.98 41.48
N SER A 16 25.41 -32.93 41.71
CA SER A 16 24.72 -32.20 40.64
C SER A 16 25.48 -30.99 40.08
N ALA A 17 26.72 -30.75 40.51
CA ALA A 17 27.50 -29.56 40.12
C ALA A 17 28.34 -29.73 38.85
N PHE A 18 28.37 -30.93 38.23
CA PHE A 18 29.14 -31.22 37.01
C PHE A 18 28.27 -31.80 35.89
N VAL A 19 27.10 -31.22 35.65
CA VAL A 19 26.36 -31.46 34.41
C VAL A 19 26.85 -30.40 33.40
N PRO A 20 27.37 -30.77 32.22
CA PRO A 20 27.62 -29.77 31.19
C PRO A 20 26.29 -29.11 30.89
N ALA A 21 26.21 -27.78 31.05
CA ALA A 21 25.05 -27.03 30.64
C ALA A 21 24.74 -27.44 29.20
N ALA A 22 23.57 -28.05 28.98
CA ALA A 22 23.09 -28.31 27.63
C ALA A 22 23.22 -26.99 26.87
N PRO A 23 23.70 -26.99 25.61
CA PRO A 23 23.77 -25.76 24.83
C PRO A 23 22.37 -25.16 24.89
N GLN A 24 22.24 -24.02 25.57
CA GLN A 24 21.04 -23.22 25.56
C GLN A 24 20.81 -22.99 24.07
N GLN A 25 19.82 -23.67 23.50
CA GLN A 25 19.35 -23.35 22.17
C GLN A 25 18.96 -21.89 22.28
N SER A 26 19.88 -21.03 21.85
CA SER A 26 19.58 -19.68 21.46
C SER A 26 18.42 -19.85 20.52
N SER A 27 17.22 -19.50 20.98
CA SER A 27 16.06 -19.35 20.14
C SER A 27 16.55 -18.52 18.98
N ALA A 28 16.73 -19.16 17.82
CA ALA A 28 17.18 -18.46 16.63
C ALA A 28 16.18 -17.32 16.47
N SER A 29 16.67 -16.08 16.57
CA SER A 29 15.84 -14.93 16.31
C SER A 29 15.23 -15.14 14.93
N THR A 30 13.90 -15.21 14.86
CA THR A 30 13.14 -15.20 13.60
C THR A 30 13.23 -13.83 12.90
N ALA A 31 14.37 -13.15 13.05
CA ALA A 31 14.71 -11.92 12.36
C ALA A 31 15.34 -12.21 10.98
N LEU A 32 15.32 -13.45 10.52
CA LEU A 32 15.77 -13.81 9.18
C LEU A 32 14.59 -13.85 8.22
N ASN A 33 14.39 -12.71 7.56
CA ASN A 33 13.70 -12.52 6.28
C ASN A 33 12.18 -12.28 6.31
N ALA A 34 11.69 -11.22 6.95
CA ALA A 34 10.34 -10.70 6.59
C ALA A 34 10.26 -10.41 5.07
N LYS A 35 11.39 -10.05 4.45
CA LYS A 35 11.53 -9.91 3.00
C LYS A 35 11.19 -11.20 2.21
N ALA A 36 11.42 -12.39 2.76
CA ALA A 36 11.14 -13.67 2.10
C ALA A 36 9.63 -13.99 2.07
N ASP A 37 8.90 -13.60 3.12
CA ASP A 37 7.46 -13.84 3.24
C ASP A 37 6.66 -13.04 2.20
N TYR A 38 7.15 -11.86 1.81
CA TYR A 38 6.48 -10.98 0.85
C TYR A 38 6.94 -11.16 -0.62
N VAL A 39 7.82 -12.12 -0.93
CA VAL A 39 8.36 -12.30 -2.30
C VAL A 39 7.28 -12.60 -3.34
N ASN A 40 6.22 -13.30 -2.93
CA ASN A 40 5.09 -13.65 -3.79
C ASN A 40 3.91 -12.68 -3.66
N ASP A 41 4.08 -11.59 -2.92
CA ASP A 41 3.01 -10.62 -2.72
C ASP A 41 2.85 -9.69 -3.94
N ILE A 42 1.65 -9.14 -4.07
CA ILE A 42 1.22 -8.31 -5.19
C ILE A 42 2.07 -7.04 -5.25
N GLY A 43 2.59 -6.71 -6.43
CA GLY A 43 3.45 -5.53 -6.61
C GLY A 43 4.94 -5.82 -6.57
N VAL A 44 5.36 -7.02 -6.22
CA VAL A 44 6.76 -7.44 -6.38
C VAL A 44 7.01 -7.69 -7.86
N THR A 45 7.85 -6.87 -8.48
CA THR A 45 8.18 -6.98 -9.90
C THR A 45 9.67 -6.79 -10.15
N ALA A 46 10.18 -7.45 -11.18
CA ALA A 46 11.52 -7.20 -11.69
C ALA A 46 11.61 -5.76 -12.24
N PRO A 47 12.74 -5.05 -12.10
CA PRO A 47 14.06 -5.54 -11.68
C PRO A 47 14.34 -5.51 -10.17
N LEU A 48 13.53 -4.82 -9.36
CA LEU A 48 13.84 -4.55 -7.95
C LEU A 48 13.37 -5.64 -6.98
N GLY A 49 12.37 -6.44 -7.36
CA GLY A 49 11.79 -7.43 -6.45
C GLY A 49 11.15 -6.75 -5.24
N VAL A 50 11.38 -7.29 -4.04
CA VAL A 50 10.93 -6.65 -2.80
C VAL A 50 11.83 -5.44 -2.51
N PHE A 51 11.29 -4.24 -2.71
CA PHE A 51 11.99 -2.98 -2.51
C PHE A 51 11.61 -2.35 -1.17
N ASP A 52 12.50 -2.48 -0.19
CA ASP A 52 12.39 -1.83 1.12
C ASP A 52 13.78 -1.32 1.56
N PRO A 53 14.16 -0.09 1.20
CA PRO A 53 15.47 0.47 1.54
C PRO A 53 15.62 0.82 3.03
N PHE A 54 14.51 0.93 3.77
CA PHE A 54 14.51 1.35 5.18
C PHE A 54 14.22 0.20 6.16
N ALA A 55 14.14 -1.04 5.66
CA ALA A 55 13.80 -2.24 6.44
C ALA A 55 12.54 -2.02 7.31
N LYS A 56 11.54 -1.33 6.75
CA LYS A 56 10.27 -1.09 7.42
C LYS A 56 9.45 -2.37 7.54
N LEU A 57 9.56 -3.28 6.56
CA LEU A 57 8.88 -4.58 6.55
C LEU A 57 9.26 -5.46 7.74
N ASP A 58 10.49 -5.33 8.25
CA ASP A 58 10.97 -6.10 9.42
C ASP A 58 10.37 -5.61 10.76
N LYS A 59 9.75 -4.43 10.77
CA LYS A 59 9.27 -3.74 11.99
C LYS A 59 7.75 -3.61 12.05
N ILE A 60 7.03 -4.06 11.04
CA ILE A 60 5.57 -3.89 10.94
C ILE A 60 4.85 -5.23 11.06
N ASP A 61 3.66 -5.19 11.65
CA ASP A 61 2.73 -6.31 11.64
C ASP A 61 2.00 -6.42 10.28
N SER A 62 1.50 -7.61 9.98
CA SER A 62 0.65 -7.94 8.83
C SER A 62 -0.55 -6.98 8.67
N THR A 63 -1.15 -6.53 9.78
CA THR A 63 -2.25 -5.55 9.77
C THR A 63 -1.80 -4.19 9.23
N GLU A 64 -0.64 -3.72 9.68
CA GLU A 64 -0.08 -2.44 9.24
C GLU A 64 0.41 -2.54 7.79
N PHE A 65 0.94 -3.68 7.37
CA PHE A 65 1.28 -3.94 5.97
C PHE A 65 0.05 -3.84 5.04
N ASN A 66 -1.06 -4.48 5.41
CA ASN A 66 -2.31 -4.40 4.65
C ASN A 66 -2.85 -2.96 4.58
N ARG A 67 -2.72 -2.20 5.67
CA ARG A 67 -3.07 -0.77 5.68
C ARG A 67 -2.19 0.04 4.73
N LEU A 68 -0.87 -0.16 4.76
CA LEU A 68 0.07 0.52 3.86
C LEU A 68 -0.20 0.18 2.40
N ARG A 69 -0.51 -1.08 2.08
CA ARG A 69 -0.89 -1.50 0.73
C ARG A 69 -2.21 -0.86 0.29
N ALA A 70 -3.19 -0.75 1.17
CA ALA A 70 -4.45 -0.06 0.88
C ALA A 70 -4.21 1.43 0.56
N LEU A 71 -3.36 2.08 1.34
CA LEU A 71 -2.97 3.47 1.12
C LEU A 71 -2.20 3.62 -0.20
N GLU A 72 -1.25 2.74 -0.48
CA GLU A 72 -0.50 2.73 -1.74
C GLU A 72 -1.44 2.63 -2.94
N LEU A 73 -2.42 1.73 -2.88
CA LEU A 73 -3.43 1.56 -3.93
C LEU A 73 -4.30 2.81 -4.10
N LYS A 74 -4.77 3.43 -3.00
CA LYS A 74 -5.57 4.66 -3.05
C LYS A 74 -4.80 5.81 -3.70
N HIS A 75 -3.56 6.04 -3.27
CA HIS A 75 -2.70 7.09 -3.85
C HIS A 75 -2.39 6.79 -5.32
N GLY A 76 -2.13 5.52 -5.67
CA GLY A 76 -1.87 5.11 -7.04
C GLY A 76 -3.06 5.39 -7.97
N ARG A 77 -4.29 5.08 -7.53
CA ARG A 77 -5.51 5.36 -8.30
C ARG A 77 -5.77 6.85 -8.48
N VAL A 78 -5.62 7.65 -7.42
CA VAL A 78 -5.75 9.10 -7.51
C VAL A 78 -4.70 9.68 -8.46
N ALA A 79 -3.46 9.20 -8.39
CA ALA A 79 -2.40 9.64 -9.31
C ALA A 79 -2.68 9.23 -10.76
N MET A 80 -3.17 8.01 -11.02
CA MET A 80 -3.55 7.58 -12.38
C MET A 80 -4.64 8.48 -12.98
N LEU A 81 -5.68 8.79 -12.20
CA LEU A 81 -6.72 9.74 -12.62
C LEU A 81 -6.15 11.16 -12.79
N GLY A 82 -5.21 11.57 -11.94
CA GLY A 82 -4.53 12.86 -12.03
C GLY A 82 -3.72 13.02 -13.33
N VAL A 83 -2.93 12.02 -13.71
CA VAL A 83 -2.15 12.06 -14.97
C VAL A 83 -3.06 12.10 -16.19
N VAL A 84 -4.05 11.20 -16.26
CA VAL A 84 -4.99 11.17 -17.40
C VAL A 84 -5.81 12.46 -17.45
N GLY A 85 -6.27 12.94 -16.30
CA GLY A 85 -6.97 14.22 -16.17
C GLY A 85 -6.14 15.39 -16.69
N TYR A 86 -4.89 15.52 -16.23
CA TYR A 86 -4.00 16.59 -16.66
C TYR A 86 -3.68 16.52 -18.16
N LEU A 87 -3.38 15.33 -18.70
CA LEU A 87 -3.06 15.19 -20.13
C LEU A 87 -4.26 15.45 -21.04
N THR A 88 -5.45 14.98 -20.66
CA THR A 88 -6.68 15.25 -21.42
C THR A 88 -7.04 16.72 -21.38
N THR A 89 -6.85 17.39 -20.24
CA THR A 89 -7.08 18.82 -20.16
C THR A 89 -6.01 19.63 -20.88
N TYR A 90 -4.75 19.20 -20.88
CA TYR A 90 -3.70 19.83 -21.66
C TYR A 90 -3.97 19.73 -23.17
N ALA A 91 -4.46 18.59 -23.64
CA ALA A 91 -4.83 18.36 -25.05
C ALA A 91 -6.05 19.18 -25.55
N GLY A 92 -6.64 20.03 -24.70
CA GLY A 92 -7.76 20.89 -25.07
C GLY A 92 -9.12 20.18 -25.11
N VAL A 93 -9.21 18.92 -24.69
CA VAL A 93 -10.51 18.24 -24.56
C VAL A 93 -11.24 18.85 -23.36
N ARG A 94 -12.30 19.61 -23.63
CA ARG A 94 -13.13 20.26 -22.62
C ARG A 94 -14.57 19.79 -22.75
N LEU A 95 -15.26 19.74 -21.63
CA LEU A 95 -16.70 19.59 -21.62
C LEU A 95 -17.35 20.91 -22.07
N PRO A 96 -18.47 20.85 -22.79
CA PRO A 96 -19.18 22.05 -23.20
C PRO A 96 -19.58 22.87 -21.96
N GLY A 97 -19.17 24.15 -21.94
CA GLY A 97 -19.38 25.06 -20.80
C GLY A 97 -18.19 25.19 -19.83
N LEU A 98 -17.07 24.49 -20.07
CA LEU A 98 -15.82 24.59 -19.30
C LEU A 98 -14.62 25.01 -20.19
N GLU A 99 -14.90 25.61 -21.34
CA GLU A 99 -13.90 25.92 -22.37
C GLU A 99 -12.89 26.98 -21.90
N ASP A 100 -13.31 27.93 -21.06
CA ASP A 100 -12.47 29.00 -20.55
C ASP A 100 -11.56 28.58 -19.38
N VAL A 101 -11.64 27.32 -18.92
CA VAL A 101 -10.86 26.85 -17.78
C VAL A 101 -9.43 26.46 -18.21
N PRO A 102 -8.39 27.15 -17.69
CA PRO A 102 -7.00 26.84 -17.99
C PRO A 102 -6.58 25.47 -17.45
N CYS A 103 -5.51 24.90 -17.98
CA CYS A 103 -4.92 23.66 -17.48
C CYS A 103 -4.03 23.92 -16.26
N GLY A 104 -3.84 22.91 -15.41
CA GLY A 104 -2.91 22.94 -14.29
C GLY A 104 -3.43 23.68 -13.06
N TRP A 105 -2.53 24.24 -12.26
CA TRP A 105 -2.85 24.92 -11.01
C TRP A 105 -3.79 26.10 -11.19
N ALA A 106 -3.71 26.78 -12.34
CA ALA A 106 -4.60 27.88 -12.70
C ALA A 106 -6.07 27.45 -12.80
N ALA A 107 -6.35 26.16 -13.05
CA ALA A 107 -7.71 25.63 -13.10
C ALA A 107 -8.45 25.82 -11.77
N TRP A 108 -7.73 25.75 -10.65
CA TRP A 108 -8.32 25.87 -9.32
C TRP A 108 -8.90 27.27 -9.04
N GLU A 109 -8.24 28.31 -9.55
CA GLU A 109 -8.69 29.70 -9.40
C GLU A 109 -9.80 30.08 -10.39
N ALA A 110 -9.83 29.43 -11.55
CA ALA A 110 -10.82 29.68 -12.60
C ALA A 110 -12.16 28.96 -12.37
N LEU A 111 -12.20 27.95 -11.50
CA LEU A 111 -13.43 27.22 -11.20
C LEU A 111 -14.39 28.07 -10.34
N PRO A 112 -15.70 28.08 -10.64
CA PRO A 112 -16.69 28.69 -9.77
C PRO A 112 -16.64 28.06 -8.37
N GLY A 113 -16.68 28.89 -7.31
CA GLY A 113 -16.52 28.44 -5.93
C GLY A 113 -17.54 27.36 -5.48
N ASP A 114 -18.74 27.36 -6.06
CA ASP A 114 -19.77 26.36 -5.77
C ASP A 114 -19.38 24.96 -6.28
N VAL A 115 -18.63 24.89 -7.38
CA VAL A 115 -18.19 23.62 -7.99
C VAL A 115 -17.14 22.94 -7.12
N SER A 116 -16.17 23.70 -6.59
CA SER A 116 -15.12 23.14 -5.72
C SER A 116 -15.70 22.59 -4.40
N ILE A 117 -16.71 23.25 -3.85
CA ILE A 117 -17.45 22.78 -2.67
C ILE A 117 -18.22 21.50 -2.98
N GLN A 118 -18.93 21.43 -4.11
CA GLN A 118 -19.65 20.22 -4.52
C GLN A 118 -18.71 19.04 -4.78
N MET A 119 -17.55 19.29 -5.41
CA MET A 119 -16.51 18.27 -5.62
C MET A 119 -16.00 17.74 -4.28
N GLY A 120 -15.62 18.63 -3.36
CA GLY A 120 -15.16 18.26 -2.02
C GLY A 120 -16.21 17.46 -1.25
N ALA A 121 -17.47 17.90 -1.25
CA ALA A 121 -18.57 17.19 -0.62
C ALA A 121 -18.78 15.79 -1.21
N THR A 122 -18.68 15.64 -2.54
CA THR A 122 -18.82 14.36 -3.22
C THR A 122 -17.68 13.40 -2.85
N TRP A 123 -16.43 13.87 -2.84
CA TRP A 123 -15.29 13.05 -2.44
C TRP A 123 -15.38 12.61 -0.98
N ILE A 124 -15.77 13.52 -0.08
CA ILE A 124 -15.97 13.23 1.34
C ILE A 124 -17.09 12.19 1.53
N PHE A 125 -18.21 12.35 0.85
CA PHE A 125 -19.32 11.39 0.89
C PHE A 125 -18.89 10.01 0.38
N MET A 126 -18.22 9.95 -0.78
CA MET A 126 -17.73 8.69 -1.36
C MET A 126 -16.65 8.05 -0.48
N GLU A 127 -15.81 8.83 0.18
CA GLU A 127 -14.81 8.28 1.11
C GLU A 127 -15.45 7.71 2.37
N MET A 128 -16.47 8.37 2.94
CA MET A 128 -17.21 7.82 4.08
C MET A 128 -17.99 6.56 3.71
N ALA A 129 -18.67 6.56 2.55
CA ALA A 129 -19.43 5.40 2.08
C ALA A 129 -18.54 4.17 1.81
N ASN A 130 -17.30 4.38 1.37
CA ASN A 130 -16.38 3.29 1.01
C ASN A 130 -15.36 2.93 2.11
N ARG A 131 -15.29 3.68 3.23
CA ARG A 131 -14.38 3.36 4.36
C ARG A 131 -14.75 2.06 5.07
N ASP A 132 -16.04 1.76 5.17
CA ASP A 132 -16.57 0.63 5.94
C ASP A 132 -17.02 -0.54 5.06
N GLN A 133 -16.47 -0.68 3.83
CA GLN A 133 -16.66 -1.89 3.01
C GLN A 133 -15.92 -3.12 3.56
N THR A 134 -15.89 -3.29 4.88
CA THR A 134 -15.48 -4.49 5.61
C THR A 134 -16.62 -5.50 5.81
N GLY A 135 -17.84 -5.19 5.34
CA GLY A 135 -19.05 -6.02 5.56
C GLY A 135 -19.83 -6.46 4.31
N GLY A 136 -19.31 -6.31 3.09
CA GLY A 136 -20.00 -6.67 1.84
C GLY A 136 -19.20 -7.64 0.93
N ASN A 137 -19.71 -7.91 -0.27
CA ASN A 137 -19.12 -8.79 -1.32
C ASN A 137 -17.74 -8.35 -1.87
N ALA A 138 -16.97 -7.54 -1.14
CA ALA A 138 -15.65 -7.08 -1.55
C ALA A 138 -14.63 -8.21 -1.37
N GLU A 139 -14.15 -8.77 -2.49
CA GLU A 139 -13.17 -9.86 -2.51
C GLU A 139 -11.77 -9.38 -2.06
N PHE A 140 -11.50 -8.08 -2.13
CA PHE A 140 -10.22 -7.47 -1.74
C PHE A 140 -10.36 -5.98 -1.37
N VAL A 141 -9.32 -5.45 -0.71
CA VAL A 141 -9.24 -4.03 -0.33
C VAL A 141 -9.26 -3.14 -1.57
N GLY A 142 -10.27 -2.27 -1.69
CA GLY A 142 -10.44 -1.37 -2.83
C GLY A 142 -11.31 -1.93 -3.96
N ASP A 143 -12.13 -2.96 -3.70
CA ASP A 143 -13.12 -3.43 -4.67
C ASP A 143 -14.37 -2.54 -4.69
N PHE A 144 -14.39 -1.54 -5.59
CA PHE A 144 -15.52 -0.64 -5.76
C PHE A 144 -16.64 -1.21 -6.63
N ARG A 145 -16.54 -2.46 -7.10
CA ARG A 145 -17.56 -3.07 -7.97
C ARG A 145 -18.85 -3.36 -7.22
N ASN A 146 -18.77 -3.51 -5.89
CA ASN A 146 -19.90 -3.75 -4.98
C ASN A 146 -20.87 -4.87 -5.46
N GLY A 147 -20.39 -5.82 -6.28
CA GLY A 147 -21.20 -6.87 -6.93
C GLY A 147 -22.13 -6.42 -8.07
N TYR A 148 -22.14 -5.13 -8.46
CA TYR A 148 -23.03 -4.60 -9.51
C TYR A 148 -22.33 -4.39 -10.87
N LEU A 149 -20.99 -4.25 -10.89
CA LEU A 149 -20.20 -4.02 -12.09
C LEU A 149 -19.20 -5.16 -12.30
N ASP A 150 -19.65 -6.23 -12.94
CA ASP A 150 -18.76 -7.31 -13.37
C ASP A 150 -18.29 -7.08 -14.81
N PHE A 151 -17.10 -6.47 -14.96
CA PHE A 151 -16.40 -6.37 -16.25
C PHE A 151 -15.74 -7.72 -16.63
N GLY A 152 -16.41 -8.84 -16.37
CA GLY A 152 -15.90 -10.20 -16.56
C GLY A 152 -14.72 -10.53 -15.66
N TRP A 153 -14.71 -10.03 -14.42
CA TRP A 153 -13.71 -10.30 -13.39
C TRP A 153 -13.96 -11.62 -12.68
N ASP A 154 -15.23 -11.94 -12.42
CA ASP A 154 -15.59 -13.13 -11.64
C ASP A 154 -15.38 -14.43 -12.44
N SER A 155 -15.33 -14.33 -13.78
CA SER A 155 -15.04 -15.44 -14.69
C SER A 155 -13.55 -15.72 -14.94
N GLN A 156 -12.63 -14.95 -14.35
CA GLN A 156 -11.18 -15.05 -14.62
C GLN A 156 -10.45 -15.93 -13.60
N THR A 157 -9.31 -16.48 -14.02
CA THR A 157 -8.45 -17.28 -13.16
C THR A 157 -7.77 -16.41 -12.08
N ALA A 158 -7.47 -17.03 -10.93
CA ALA A 158 -6.82 -16.34 -9.81
C ALA A 158 -5.45 -15.73 -10.19
N GLU A 159 -4.69 -16.41 -11.05
CA GLU A 159 -3.41 -15.91 -11.58
C GLU A 159 -3.58 -14.64 -12.41
N TRP A 160 -4.63 -14.58 -13.24
CA TRP A 160 -4.94 -13.40 -14.04
C TRP A 160 -5.30 -12.20 -13.14
N LYS A 161 -6.12 -12.43 -12.10
CA LYS A 161 -6.49 -11.40 -11.13
C LYS A 161 -5.25 -10.83 -10.44
N THR A 162 -4.34 -11.68 -9.97
CA THR A 162 -3.08 -11.27 -9.34
C THR A 162 -2.17 -10.49 -10.30
N LYS A 163 -2.07 -10.92 -11.56
CA LYS A 163 -1.32 -10.20 -12.60
C LYS A 163 -1.88 -8.81 -12.85
N LYS A 164 -3.21 -8.67 -12.97
CA LYS A 164 -3.85 -7.37 -13.21
C LYS A 164 -3.73 -6.42 -12.03
N ARG A 165 -3.87 -6.93 -10.80
CA ARG A 165 -3.63 -6.13 -9.58
C ARG A 165 -2.19 -5.66 -9.48
N THR A 166 -1.23 -6.49 -9.89
CA THR A 166 0.18 -6.09 -9.95
C THR A 166 0.41 -5.00 -11.00
N ILE A 167 -0.23 -5.11 -12.17
CA ILE A 167 -0.20 -4.06 -13.20
C ILE A 167 -0.79 -2.76 -12.67
N GLU A 168 -1.96 -2.82 -12.03
CA GLU A 168 -2.62 -1.66 -11.43
C GLU A 168 -1.71 -0.94 -10.42
N LEU A 169 -1.07 -1.71 -9.51
CA LEU A 169 -0.18 -1.13 -8.52
C LEU A 169 1.04 -0.46 -9.16
N ASN A 170 1.65 -1.11 -10.15
CA ASN A 170 2.83 -0.57 -10.84
C ASN A 170 2.50 0.65 -11.70
N GLN A 171 1.34 0.68 -12.35
CA GLN A 171 0.84 1.87 -13.03
C GLN A 171 0.56 3.00 -12.02
N GLY A 172 0.00 2.67 -10.85
CA GLY A 172 -0.16 3.61 -9.74
C GLY A 172 1.16 4.22 -9.28
N ARG A 173 2.21 3.41 -9.07
CA ARG A 173 3.55 3.87 -8.69
C ARG A 173 4.18 4.78 -9.75
N ALA A 174 4.06 4.41 -11.02
CA ALA A 174 4.56 5.24 -12.12
C ALA A 174 3.79 6.56 -12.23
N ALA A 175 2.46 6.51 -12.09
CA ALA A 175 1.59 7.68 -12.15
C ALA A 175 1.85 8.66 -11.00
N GLN A 176 2.19 8.18 -9.80
CA GLN A 176 2.58 9.03 -8.67
C GLN A 176 3.79 9.89 -9.00
N MET A 177 4.81 9.31 -9.65
CA MET A 177 5.98 10.05 -10.11
C MET A 177 5.65 10.97 -11.29
N GLY A 178 4.78 10.52 -12.20
CA GLY A 178 4.33 11.31 -13.34
C GLY A 178 3.56 12.57 -12.93
N VAL A 179 2.55 12.43 -12.06
CA VAL A 179 1.75 13.57 -11.60
C VAL A 179 2.59 14.54 -10.78
N LEU A 180 3.51 14.05 -9.95
CA LEU A 180 4.44 14.90 -9.21
C LEU A 180 5.31 15.72 -10.17
N GLY A 181 5.86 15.09 -11.21
CA GLY A 181 6.61 15.77 -12.26
C GLY A 181 5.79 16.87 -12.92
N LEU A 182 4.55 16.55 -13.34
CA LEU A 182 3.65 17.52 -13.94
C LEU A 182 3.34 18.69 -13.00
N MET A 183 3.02 18.42 -11.74
CA MET A 183 2.72 19.46 -10.75
C MET A 183 3.90 20.41 -10.49
N VAL A 184 5.12 19.88 -10.42
CA VAL A 184 6.35 20.68 -10.21
C VAL A 184 6.67 21.50 -11.45
N HIS A 185 6.60 20.91 -12.63
CA HIS A 185 6.88 21.62 -13.89
C HIS A 185 5.82 22.67 -14.23
N ASP A 186 4.56 22.43 -13.83
CA ASP A 186 3.48 23.43 -13.91
C ASP A 186 3.74 24.62 -13.00
N ALA A 187 4.17 24.37 -11.75
CA ALA A 187 4.56 25.44 -10.83
C ALA A 187 5.81 26.22 -11.29
N MET A 188 6.73 25.56 -12.01
CA MET A 188 7.91 26.19 -12.62
C MET A 188 7.59 26.92 -13.93
N GLY A 189 6.40 26.73 -14.50
CA GLY A 189 5.98 27.35 -15.76
C GLY A 189 6.65 26.81 -17.02
N ASN A 190 7.29 25.64 -16.95
CA ASN A 190 8.07 25.06 -18.06
C ASN A 190 7.40 23.83 -18.72
N VAL A 191 6.09 23.67 -18.53
CA VAL A 191 5.32 22.53 -19.07
C VAL A 191 5.37 22.46 -20.59
N GLN A 192 5.41 23.62 -21.25
CA GLN A 192 5.48 23.74 -22.72
C GLN A 192 6.80 23.18 -23.31
N ASP A 193 7.85 23.03 -22.49
CA ASP A 193 9.11 22.46 -22.92
C ASP A 193 9.13 20.92 -22.84
N ILE A 194 8.16 20.33 -22.12
CA ILE A 194 8.13 18.90 -21.76
C ILE A 194 7.03 18.16 -22.50
N LEU A 195 5.88 18.81 -22.68
CA LEU A 195 4.76 18.26 -23.41
C LEU A 195 4.69 18.90 -24.81
N PRO A 196 4.47 18.09 -25.87
CA PRO A 196 4.37 18.57 -27.24
C PRO A 196 3.06 19.33 -27.52
#